data_AF-A0A9D8G345-F1
#
_entry.id   AF-A0A9D8G345-F1
#
_cell.length_a   1.000
_cell.length_b   1.000
_cell.length_c   1.000
_cell.angle_alpha   90.00
_cell.angle_beta   90.00
_cell.angle_gamma   90.00
#
_symmetry.space_group_name_H-M   'P 1'
#
loop_
_entity.id
_entity.type
_entity.pdbx_description
1 polymer ?
#
loop_
_entity_poly.entity_id
_entity_poly.type
_entity_poly.pdbx_seq_one_letter_code
_entity_poly.pdbx_strand_id
1 'polypeptide(L)'
;MLGLKMATDPRWVSAVSKNIKEILTDHAFCEQKAASHAISVIVQYPMYADLVTAMTEICQEEMEHFNQVHELILSKGFTLGFERKDPYVNDLSEYLRRNKTNSSPQGQFVNKMLLAA
;
A
#
# COMPACT_ATOMS: atom_id res chain seq x y z
N MET A 1 4.39 3.52 17.68
CA MET A 1 3.79 4.76 17.14
C MET A 1 4.26 4.90 15.70
N LEU A 2 3.35 5.11 14.74
CA LEU A 2 3.51 4.92 13.28
C LEU A 2 4.47 5.90 12.56
N GLY A 3 5.35 6.62 13.26
CA GLY A 3 6.32 7.54 12.63
C GLY A 3 5.74 8.79 11.90
N LEU A 4 4.41 8.96 11.88
CA LEU A 4 3.72 10.04 11.17
C LEU A 4 4.05 11.44 11.76
N LYS A 5 4.22 12.43 10.88
CA LYS A 5 4.54 13.82 11.26
C LYS A 5 3.34 14.65 11.68
N MET A 6 2.14 14.25 11.29
CA MET A 6 0.90 14.95 11.62
C MET A 6 -0.27 13.97 11.70
N ALA A 7 -1.30 14.35 12.45
CA ALA A 7 -2.55 13.61 12.49
C ALA A 7 -3.38 13.84 11.21
N THR A 8 -4.23 12.87 10.88
CA THR A 8 -5.22 13.00 9.80
C THR A 8 -6.15 14.18 10.06
N ASP A 9 -6.31 15.06 9.08
CA ASP A 9 -7.22 16.20 9.18
C ASP A 9 -8.68 15.71 9.36
N PRO A 10 -9.43 16.14 10.39
CA PRO A 10 -10.82 15.73 10.60
C PRO A 10 -11.74 15.96 9.40
N ARG A 11 -11.41 16.94 8.53
CA ARG A 11 -12.14 17.21 7.29
C ARG A 11 -12.08 16.03 6.31
N TRP A 12 -11.03 15.22 6.37
CA TRP A 12 -10.91 14.01 5.56
C TRP A 12 -12.07 13.06 5.84
N VAL A 13 -12.37 12.79 7.12
CA VAL A 13 -13.49 11.92 7.54
C VAL A 13 -14.82 12.44 6.99
N SER A 14 -15.06 13.75 7.07
CA SER A 14 -16.27 14.38 6.51
C SER A 14 -16.36 14.25 4.99
N ALA A 15 -15.23 14.33 4.28
CA ALA A 15 -15.19 14.18 2.83
C ALA A 15 -15.46 12.73 2.39
N VAL A 16 -14.76 11.76 2.97
CA VAL A 16 -14.86 10.34 2.61
C VAL A 16 -16.24 9.75 2.93
N SER A 17 -16.88 10.23 4.00
CA SER A 17 -18.23 9.79 4.39
C SER A 17 -19.30 10.09 3.33
N LYS A 18 -19.05 11.05 2.43
CA LYS A 18 -19.98 11.42 1.35
C LYS A 18 -19.97 10.42 0.18
N ASN A 19 -18.91 9.63 0.03
CA ASN A 19 -18.79 8.66 -1.05
C ASN A 19 -18.07 7.37 -0.59
N ILE A 20 -18.77 6.59 0.24
CA ILE A 20 -18.24 5.32 0.77
C ILE A 20 -17.89 4.33 -0.34
N LYS A 21 -18.62 4.30 -1.46
CA LYS A 21 -18.34 3.39 -2.58
C LYS A 21 -16.94 3.62 -3.16
N GLU A 22 -16.57 4.88 -3.34
CA GLU A 22 -15.25 5.26 -3.86
C GLU A 22 -14.15 4.86 -2.89
N ILE A 23 -14.36 5.10 -1.60
CA ILE A 23 -13.37 4.81 -0.56
C ILE A 23 -13.15 3.32 -0.38
N LEU A 24 -14.20 2.50 -0.46
CA LEU A 24 -14.05 1.06 -0.42
C LEU A 24 -13.30 0.52 -1.64
N THR A 25 -13.54 1.12 -2.83
CA THR A 25 -12.80 0.74 -4.04
C THR A 25 -11.32 1.09 -3.89
N ASP A 26 -11.02 2.32 -3.45
CA ASP A 26 -9.65 2.79 -3.22
C ASP A 26 -8.93 1.92 -2.16
N HIS A 27 -9.60 1.64 -1.05
CA HIS A 27 -9.10 0.76 0.01
C HIS A 27 -8.79 -0.64 -0.52
N ALA A 28 -9.69 -1.28 -1.26
CA ALA A 28 -9.41 -2.57 -1.87
C ALA A 28 -8.12 -2.53 -2.71
N PHE A 29 -7.92 -1.49 -3.53
CA PHE A 29 -6.67 -1.38 -4.30
C PHE A 29 -5.45 -1.08 -3.43
N CYS A 30 -5.58 -0.39 -2.30
CA CYS A 30 -4.49 -0.24 -1.34
C CYS A 30 -3.99 -1.60 -0.82
N GLU A 31 -4.91 -2.50 -0.43
CA GLU A 31 -4.52 -3.84 0.04
C GLU A 31 -3.87 -4.67 -1.07
N GLN A 32 -4.43 -4.64 -2.29
CA GLN A 32 -3.83 -5.31 -3.44
C GLN A 32 -2.42 -4.76 -3.75
N LYS A 33 -2.22 -3.44 -3.63
CA LYS A 33 -0.91 -2.80 -3.84
C LYS A 33 0.09 -3.22 -2.77
N ALA A 34 -0.33 -3.36 -1.52
CA ALA A 34 0.52 -3.87 -0.44
C ALA A 34 0.96 -5.32 -0.74
N ALA A 35 0.04 -6.20 -1.13
CA ALA A 35 0.36 -7.56 -1.58
C ALA A 35 1.31 -7.57 -2.79
N SER A 36 1.04 -6.74 -3.78
CA SER A 36 1.89 -6.61 -4.98
C SER A 36 3.29 -6.10 -4.65
N HIS A 37 3.41 -5.20 -3.66
CA HIS A 37 4.69 -4.72 -3.16
C HIS A 37 5.48 -5.85 -2.51
N ALA A 38 4.84 -6.66 -1.65
CA ALA A 38 5.47 -7.82 -1.02
C ALA A 38 6.00 -8.82 -2.07
N ILE A 39 5.19 -9.14 -3.10
CA ILE A 39 5.63 -9.98 -4.23
C ILE A 39 6.84 -9.36 -4.95
N SER A 40 6.82 -8.04 -5.19
CA SER A 40 7.95 -7.33 -5.81
C SER A 40 9.23 -7.45 -4.98
N VAL A 41 9.13 -7.36 -3.65
CA VAL A 41 10.28 -7.52 -2.74
C VAL A 41 10.84 -8.93 -2.82
N ILE A 42 9.99 -9.97 -2.82
CA ILE A 42 10.42 -11.37 -2.95
C ILE A 42 11.23 -11.58 -4.24
N VAL A 43 10.72 -11.07 -5.37
CA VAL A 43 11.38 -11.21 -6.68
C VAL A 43 12.74 -10.50 -6.72
N GLN A 44 12.83 -9.33 -6.09
CA GLN A 44 14.04 -8.50 -6.13
C GLN A 44 15.11 -8.93 -5.14
N TYR A 45 14.71 -9.51 -4.01
CA TYR A 45 15.60 -9.82 -2.90
C TYR A 45 15.50 -11.29 -2.43
N PRO A 46 15.58 -12.28 -3.34
CA PRO A 46 15.35 -13.69 -3.00
C PRO A 46 16.47 -14.28 -2.13
N MET A 47 17.62 -13.60 -2.01
CA MET A 47 18.75 -14.07 -1.21
C MET A 47 18.55 -13.94 0.30
N TYR A 48 17.53 -13.20 0.76
CA TYR A 48 17.22 -13.03 2.19
C TYR A 48 16.00 -13.90 2.55
N ALA A 49 16.25 -15.10 3.07
CA ALA A 49 15.21 -16.09 3.31
C ALA A 49 14.17 -15.66 4.38
N ASP A 50 14.62 -14.92 5.39
CA ASP A 50 13.79 -14.32 6.43
C ASP A 50 12.84 -13.26 5.84
N LEU A 51 13.36 -12.38 4.97
CA LEU A 51 12.56 -11.40 4.24
C LEU A 51 11.52 -12.07 3.35
N VAL A 52 11.91 -13.11 2.60
CA VAL A 52 10.97 -13.84 1.73
C VAL A 52 9.84 -14.46 2.54
N THR A 53 10.14 -15.02 3.71
CA THR A 53 9.14 -15.59 4.62
C THR A 53 8.18 -14.50 5.09
N ALA A 54 8.70 -13.38 5.61
CA ALA A 54 7.88 -12.27 6.10
C ALA A 54 7.02 -11.63 5.00
N MET A 55 7.57 -11.42 3.80
CA MET A 55 6.80 -10.88 2.67
C MET A 55 5.72 -11.85 2.18
N THR A 56 5.94 -13.16 2.32
CA THR A 56 4.92 -14.16 1.96
C THR A 56 3.73 -14.07 2.92
N GLU A 57 4.00 -13.95 4.22
CA GLU A 57 2.98 -13.78 5.26
C GLU A 57 2.18 -12.49 5.03
N ILE A 58 2.87 -11.35 4.82
CA ILE A 58 2.23 -10.06 4.52
C ILE A 58 1.37 -10.16 3.25
N CYS A 59 1.90 -10.75 2.18
CA CYS A 59 1.14 -10.90 0.93
C CYS A 59 -0.16 -11.68 1.13
N GLN A 60 -0.15 -12.70 2.00
CA GLN A 60 -1.35 -13.49 2.30
C GLN A 60 -2.35 -12.67 3.12
N GLU A 61 -1.88 -11.99 4.17
CA GLU A 61 -2.71 -11.13 5.02
C GLU A 61 -3.39 -10.02 4.22
N GLU A 62 -2.65 -9.31 3.35
CA GLU A 62 -3.22 -8.22 2.57
C GLU A 62 -4.19 -8.71 1.49
N MET A 63 -4.01 -9.93 0.96
CA MET A 63 -5.00 -10.54 0.07
C MET A 63 -6.26 -11.00 0.84
N GLU A 64 -6.13 -11.36 2.11
CA GLU A 64 -7.29 -11.60 2.98
C GLU A 64 -8.04 -10.28 3.25
N HIS A 65 -7.33 -9.20 3.58
CA HIS A 65 -7.92 -7.86 3.71
C HIS A 65 -8.63 -7.40 2.44
N PHE A 66 -7.99 -7.59 1.27
CA PHE A 66 -8.62 -7.33 -0.03
C PHE A 66 -9.96 -8.05 -0.16
N ASN A 67 -10.01 -9.35 0.17
CA ASN A 67 -11.24 -10.13 0.09
C ASN A 67 -12.30 -9.60 1.07
N GLN A 68 -11.93 -9.26 2.29
CA GLN A 68 -12.85 -8.67 3.28
C GLN A 68 -13.46 -7.36 2.78
N VAL A 69 -12.66 -6.46 2.19
CA VAL A 69 -13.17 -5.20 1.60
C VAL A 69 -14.07 -5.49 0.41
N HIS A 70 -13.72 -6.45 -0.44
CA HIS A 70 -14.54 -6.86 -1.57
C HIS A 70 -15.90 -7.43 -1.14
N GLU A 71 -15.93 -8.29 -0.13
CA GLU A 71 -17.17 -8.80 0.46
C GLU A 71 -18.01 -7.67 1.06
N LEU A 72 -17.38 -6.68 1.70
CA LEU A 72 -18.06 -5.49 2.21
C LEU A 72 -18.68 -4.65 1.09
N ILE A 73 -17.97 -4.46 -0.04
CA ILE A 73 -18.48 -3.80 -1.24
C ILE A 73 -19.75 -4.53 -1.75
N LEU A 74 -19.68 -5.86 -1.90
CA LEU A 74 -20.80 -6.66 -2.37
C LEU A 74 -22.00 -6.63 -1.41
N SER A 75 -21.75 -6.72 -0.09
CA SER A 75 -22.79 -6.67 0.94
C SER A 75 -23.59 -5.37 0.93
N LYS A 76 -22.99 -4.28 0.43
CA LYS A 76 -23.62 -2.96 0.27
C LYS A 76 -24.32 -2.77 -1.08
N GLY A 77 -24.34 -3.80 -1.94
CA GLY A 77 -24.90 -3.71 -3.29
C GLY A 77 -24.04 -2.90 -4.26
N PHE A 78 -22.76 -2.70 -3.94
CA PHE A 78 -21.82 -2.02 -4.81
C PHE A 78 -21.05 -3.03 -5.69
N THR A 79 -20.37 -2.51 -6.69
CA THR A 79 -19.40 -3.24 -7.52
C THR A 79 -18.03 -2.63 -7.32
N LEU A 80 -16.99 -3.47 -7.36
CA LEU A 80 -15.61 -3.00 -7.35
C LEU A 80 -15.38 -2.11 -8.59
N GLY A 81 -14.97 -0.86 -8.35
CA GLY A 81 -14.67 0.09 -9.42
C GLY A 81 -13.28 -0.12 -10.01
N PHE A 82 -12.91 0.75 -10.94
CA PHE A 82 -11.53 0.81 -11.44
C PHE A 82 -10.62 1.53 -10.44
N GLU A 83 -9.36 1.10 -10.42
CA GLU A 83 -8.32 1.81 -9.71
C GLU A 83 -8.16 3.22 -10.28
N ARG A 84 -7.89 4.19 -9.41
CA ARG A 84 -7.50 5.54 -9.79
C ARG A 84 -6.03 5.75 -9.50
N LYS A 85 -5.41 6.69 -10.22
CA LYS A 85 -4.05 7.13 -9.89
C LYS A 85 -4.02 7.72 -8.49
N ASP A 86 -3.19 7.13 -7.64
CA ASP A 86 -2.89 7.66 -6.33
C ASP A 86 -1.70 8.62 -6.42
N PRO A 87 -1.90 9.94 -6.25
CA PRO A 87 -0.80 10.90 -6.28
C PRO A 87 0.17 10.70 -5.10
N TYR A 88 -0.29 10.19 -3.95
CA TYR A 88 0.53 10.08 -2.75
C TYR A 88 1.70 9.11 -2.92
N VAL A 89 1.41 7.86 -3.29
CA VAL A 89 2.44 6.84 -3.51
C VAL A 89 3.37 7.23 -4.65
N ASN A 90 2.84 7.87 -5.70
CA ASN A 90 3.62 8.32 -6.84
C ASN A 90 4.60 9.45 -6.47
N ASP A 91 4.13 10.47 -5.76
CA ASP A 91 4.95 11.61 -5.34
C ASP A 91 6.06 11.15 -4.37
N LEU A 92 5.72 10.24 -3.45
CA LEU A 92 6.68 9.68 -2.49
C LEU A 92 7.73 8.80 -3.18
N SER A 93 7.30 7.95 -4.12
CA SER A 93 8.21 7.13 -4.94
C SER A 93 9.13 8.01 -5.79
N GLU A 94 8.62 9.10 -6.37
CA GLU A 94 9.42 10.04 -7.14
C GLU A 94 10.43 10.78 -6.27
N TYR A 95 10.03 11.21 -5.08
CA TYR A 95 10.92 11.86 -4.11
C TYR A 95 12.10 10.95 -3.75
N LEU A 96 11.83 9.68 -3.43
CA LEU A 96 12.87 8.69 -3.11
C LEU A 96 13.79 8.41 -4.30
N ARG A 97 13.26 8.41 -5.53
CA ARG A 97 14.07 8.22 -6.75
C ARG A 97 14.98 9.41 -7.06
N ARG A 98 14.50 10.63 -6.83
CA ARG A 98 15.26 11.87 -7.12
C ARG A 98 16.34 12.14 -6.07
N ASN A 99 16.13 11.71 -4.83
CA ASN A 99 17.09 11.91 -3.75
C ASN A 99 18.24 10.88 -3.85
N LYS A 100 19.34 11.28 -4.53
CA LYS A 100 20.50 10.41 -4.84
C LYS A 100 21.33 9.96 -3.64
N THR A 101 20.95 10.32 -2.42
CA THR A 101 21.73 10.04 -1.20
C THR A 101 21.89 8.55 -0.90
N ASN A 102 21.06 7.67 -1.48
CA ASN A 102 21.07 6.22 -1.26
C ASN A 102 20.93 5.41 -2.57
N SER A 103 21.74 5.69 -3.58
CA SER A 103 21.67 5.02 -4.89
C SER A 103 22.29 3.60 -4.93
N SER A 104 22.97 3.16 -3.87
CA SER A 104 23.50 1.79 -3.78
C SER A 104 22.37 0.77 -3.74
N PRO A 105 22.61 -0.51 -4.14
CA PRO A 105 21.59 -1.56 -4.04
C PRO A 105 20.99 -1.71 -2.64
N GLN A 106 21.81 -1.55 -1.59
CA GLN A 106 21.38 -1.57 -0.20
C GLN A 106 20.54 -0.34 0.16
N GLY A 107 20.94 0.85 -0.33
CA GLY A 107 20.18 2.08 -0.13
C GLY A 107 18.79 2.03 -0.78
N GLN A 108 18.71 1.43 -1.97
CA GLN A 108 17.43 1.21 -2.66
C GLN A 108 16.53 0.22 -1.90
N PHE A 109 17.11 -0.85 -1.34
CA PHE A 109 16.39 -1.78 -0.47
C PHE A 109 15.81 -1.06 0.75
N VAL A 110 16.63 -0.30 1.48
CA VAL A 110 16.18 0.46 2.65
C VAL A 110 15.09 1.46 2.28
N ASN A 111 15.25 2.22 1.20
CA ASN A 111 14.23 3.17 0.74
C ASN A 111 12.91 2.46 0.40
N LYS A 112 12.97 1.27 -0.19
CA LYS A 112 11.79 0.47 -0.49
C LYS A 112 11.08 0.01 0.78
N MET A 113 11.81 -0.47 1.78
CA MET A 113 11.23 -0.87 3.06
C MET A 113 10.65 0.32 3.83
N LEU A 114 11.31 1.49 3.79
CA LEU A 114 10.82 2.72 4.44
C LEU A 114 9.55 3.28 3.78
N LEU A 115 9.38 3.06 2.47
CA LEU A 115 8.18 3.47 1.77
C LEU A 115 6.93 2.71 2.25
N ALA A 116 7.12 1.47 2.70
CA ALA A 116 6.05 0.57 3.14
C ALA A 116 5.87 0.52 4.67
N ALA A 117 6.68 1.29 5.43
CA ALA A 117 6.68 1.31 6.90
C ALA A 117 5.71 2.36 7.47
#